data_AF-A0A151EQY7-F1
#
_entry.id   AF-A0A151EQY7-F1
#
_cell.length_a   1.000
_cell.length_b   1.000
_cell.length_c   1.000
_cell.angle_alpha   90.00
_cell.angle_beta   90.00
_cell.angle_gamma   90.00
#
_symmetry.space_group_name_H-M   'P 1'
#
loop_
_entity.id
_entity.type
_entity.pdbx_description
1 polymer ?
#
loop_
_entity_poly.entity_id
_entity_poly.type
_entity_poly.pdbx_seq_one_letter_code
_entity_poly.pdbx_strand_id
1 'polypeptide(L)'
;MKKGRIKKIFRISDNNEGAAGIIVAVMLIGLFFTFLSVIQLTYIPDWSEEREAEHMEKVAEQFTQLKFAVDVLSSIEQIGNKITTAVTLGTNEIPLPLFLKSEKSFGYLKLISDECMINITDKTPSSYNYILGSIRYSPRNSRYIETDYIYEAGGIITSQKLGNTMYIMPYFSVDYSGNVVITYETIDFIDIAGKKYTTGHGISQIQLEYKSKNTDTINNVDDLIISTHYMGAWHNFFNDTLGSAGLTYGAANDFEIIENEIDNEITIDFNDALTVDLTLIITEINIQIGPGWSN
;
A
#
# COMPACT_ATOMS: atom_id res chain seq x y z
N MET A 1 -58.00 -27.37 69.55
CA MET A 1 -57.27 -26.10 69.42
C MET A 1 -55.77 -26.40 69.38
N LYS A 2 -55.05 -25.77 68.44
CA LYS A 2 -53.58 -25.71 68.24
C LYS A 2 -52.82 -26.96 67.77
N LYS A 3 -52.56 -26.95 66.45
CA LYS A 3 -51.48 -27.64 65.71
C LYS A 3 -50.11 -27.22 66.26
N GLY A 4 -49.29 -28.17 66.70
CA GLY A 4 -47.84 -28.00 66.84
C GLY A 4 -47.15 -28.45 65.54
N ARG A 5 -46.64 -27.50 64.76
CA ARG A 5 -45.88 -27.77 63.53
C ARG A 5 -44.40 -27.91 63.92
N ILE A 6 -43.84 -29.10 63.68
CA ILE A 6 -42.46 -29.48 64.02
C ILE A 6 -41.47 -28.65 63.20
N LYS A 7 -40.50 -28.01 63.87
CA LYS A 7 -39.32 -27.37 63.26
C LYS A 7 -38.46 -28.45 62.61
N LYS A 8 -38.27 -28.36 61.28
CA LYS A 8 -37.26 -29.15 60.55
C LYS A 8 -35.90 -28.49 60.79
N ILE A 9 -35.03 -29.14 61.56
CA ILE A 9 -33.64 -28.72 61.81
C ILE A 9 -32.83 -29.03 60.54
N PHE A 10 -32.24 -28.00 59.93
CA PHE A 10 -31.19 -28.19 58.91
C PHE A 10 -30.01 -28.88 59.57
N ARG A 11 -29.74 -30.12 59.15
CA ARG A 11 -28.63 -30.92 59.63
C ARG A 11 -27.43 -30.60 58.73
N ILE A 12 -26.49 -29.79 59.24
CA ILE A 12 -25.20 -29.53 58.59
C ILE A 12 -24.37 -30.81 58.74
N SER A 13 -23.98 -31.38 57.60
CA SER A 13 -23.12 -32.57 57.50
C SER A 13 -21.66 -32.18 57.74
N ASP A 14 -20.87 -33.06 58.38
CA ASP A 14 -19.49 -32.82 58.81
C ASP A 14 -18.51 -32.55 57.64
N ASN A 15 -18.29 -31.25 57.44
CA ASN A 15 -17.20 -30.43 56.89
C ASN A 15 -15.87 -30.94 56.29
N ASN A 16 -15.52 -32.23 56.19
CA ASN A 16 -14.21 -32.62 55.60
C ASN A 16 -14.27 -32.97 54.10
N GLU A 17 -15.32 -33.65 53.64
CA GLU A 17 -15.50 -33.96 52.21
C GLU A 17 -15.89 -32.73 51.39
N GLY A 18 -16.69 -31.82 51.97
CA GLY A 18 -17.01 -30.53 51.35
C GLY A 18 -15.80 -29.63 51.22
N ALA A 19 -14.90 -29.61 52.20
CA ALA A 19 -13.65 -28.86 52.15
C ALA A 19 -12.71 -29.39 51.05
N ALA A 20 -12.56 -30.71 50.93
CA ALA A 20 -11.78 -31.32 49.85
C ALA A 20 -12.38 -31.00 48.46
N GLY A 21 -13.71 -31.04 48.31
CA GLY A 21 -14.39 -30.66 47.06
C GLY A 21 -14.17 -29.20 46.68
N ILE A 22 -14.20 -28.27 47.66
CA ILE A 22 -13.91 -26.85 47.44
C ILE A 22 -12.46 -26.66 46.99
N ILE A 23 -11.51 -27.32 47.65
CA ILE A 23 -10.08 -27.22 47.31
C ILE A 23 -9.83 -27.71 45.88
N VAL A 24 -10.43 -28.84 45.49
CA VAL A 24 -10.33 -29.37 44.11
C VAL A 24 -10.96 -28.39 43.10
N ALA A 25 -12.12 -27.82 43.41
CA ALA A 25 -12.77 -26.84 42.54
C ALA A 25 -11.91 -25.58 42.33
N VAL A 26 -11.33 -25.04 43.41
CA VAL A 26 -10.43 -23.88 43.34
C VAL A 26 -9.18 -24.21 42.52
N MET A 27 -8.60 -25.40 42.68
CA MET A 27 -7.46 -25.83 41.87
C MET A 27 -7.82 -25.97 40.38
N LEU A 28 -8.99 -26.51 40.04
CA LEU A 28 -9.44 -26.61 38.65
C LEU A 28 -9.67 -25.24 38.00
N ILE A 29 -10.26 -24.30 38.74
CA ILE A 29 -10.43 -22.92 38.28
C ILE A 29 -9.06 -22.26 38.09
N GLY A 30 -8.13 -22.43 39.04
CA GLY A 30 -6.76 -21.94 38.93
C GLY A 30 -6.05 -22.49 37.70
N LEU A 31 -6.11 -23.81 37.49
CA LEU A 31 -5.55 -24.46 36.31
C LEU A 31 -6.16 -23.91 35.02
N PHE A 32 -7.48 -23.75 34.98
CA PHE A 32 -8.18 -23.16 33.84
C PHE A 32 -7.69 -21.73 33.53
N PHE A 33 -7.55 -20.88 34.54
CA PHE A 33 -7.01 -19.52 34.35
C PHE A 33 -5.54 -19.51 33.93
N THR A 34 -4.71 -20.44 34.44
CA THR A 34 -3.32 -20.55 33.98
C THR A 34 -3.24 -20.95 32.50
N PHE A 35 -4.09 -21.89 32.07
CA PHE A 35 -4.19 -22.28 30.67
C PHE A 35 -4.64 -21.11 29.78
N LEU A 36 -5.69 -20.37 30.18
CA LEU A 36 -6.13 -19.18 29.47
C LEU A 36 -5.05 -18.10 29.40
N SER A 37 -4.26 -17.94 30.47
CA SER A 37 -3.17 -16.96 30.52
C SER A 37 -2.07 -17.31 29.52
N VAL A 38 -1.72 -18.59 29.39
CA VAL A 38 -0.74 -19.05 28.38
C VAL A 38 -1.26 -18.79 26.96
N ILE A 39 -2.54 -19.09 26.68
CA ILE A 39 -3.15 -18.77 25.38
C ILE A 39 -3.05 -17.27 25.09
N GLN A 40 -3.43 -16.43 26.06
CA GLN A 40 -3.53 -15.00 25.85
C GLN A 40 -2.17 -14.31 25.68
N LEU A 41 -1.15 -14.75 26.42
CA LEU A 41 0.17 -14.11 26.44
C LEU A 41 1.12 -14.63 25.36
N THR A 42 0.89 -15.82 24.83
CA THR A 42 1.81 -16.46 23.89
C THR A 42 1.15 -16.70 22.54
N TYR A 43 0.03 -17.41 22.49
CA TYR A 43 -0.53 -17.85 21.21
C TYR A 43 -1.30 -16.75 20.46
N ILE A 44 -2.07 -15.91 21.17
CA ILE A 44 -2.83 -14.83 20.51
C ILE A 44 -1.91 -13.84 19.78
N PRO A 45 -0.81 -13.34 20.37
CA PRO A 45 0.12 -12.46 19.66
C PRO A 45 0.66 -13.08 18.37
N ASP A 46 1.14 -14.33 18.42
CA ASP A 46 1.73 -15.02 17.26
C ASP A 46 0.69 -15.18 16.14
N TRP A 47 -0.53 -15.62 16.46
CA TRP A 47 -1.61 -15.74 15.48
C TRP A 47 -2.05 -14.40 14.90
N SER A 48 -1.97 -13.33 15.68
CA SER A 48 -2.29 -11.98 15.21
C SER A 48 -1.23 -11.47 14.23
N GLU A 49 0.05 -11.72 14.53
CA GLU A 49 1.17 -11.36 13.64
C GLU A 49 1.08 -12.11 12.31
N GLU A 50 0.88 -13.43 12.34
CA GLU A 50 0.74 -14.26 11.14
C GLU A 50 -0.43 -13.78 10.25
N ARG A 51 -1.58 -13.44 10.85
CA ARG A 51 -2.72 -12.92 10.10
C ARG A 51 -2.50 -11.54 9.52
N GLU A 52 -1.81 -10.66 10.23
CA GLU A 52 -1.45 -9.34 9.69
C GLU A 52 -0.44 -9.49 8.54
N ALA A 53 0.50 -10.45 8.63
CA ALA A 53 1.41 -10.79 7.54
C ALA A 53 0.67 -11.31 6.29
N GLU A 54 -0.20 -12.31 6.45
CA GLU A 54 -1.05 -12.84 5.36
C GLU A 54 -1.92 -11.75 4.73
N HIS A 55 -2.45 -10.83 5.54
CA HIS A 55 -3.22 -9.69 5.05
C HIS A 55 -2.37 -8.74 4.21
N MET A 56 -1.15 -8.44 4.65
CA MET A 56 -0.23 -7.58 3.89
C MET A 56 0.22 -8.21 2.58
N GLU A 57 0.40 -9.53 2.53
CA GLU A 57 0.66 -10.26 1.28
C GLU A 57 -0.54 -10.15 0.32
N LYS A 58 -1.76 -10.33 0.83
CA LYS A 58 -2.98 -10.16 0.04
C LYS A 58 -3.13 -8.74 -0.50
N VAL A 59 -2.78 -7.71 0.27
CA VAL A 59 -2.79 -6.32 -0.22
C VAL A 59 -1.78 -6.14 -1.35
N ALA A 60 -0.57 -6.70 -1.25
CA ALA A 60 0.43 -6.67 -2.31
C ALA A 60 -0.10 -7.28 -3.62
N GLU A 61 -0.76 -8.44 -3.51
CA GLU A 61 -1.42 -9.11 -4.62
C GLU A 61 -2.52 -8.22 -5.24
N GLN A 62 -3.35 -7.60 -4.40
CA GLN A 62 -4.43 -6.71 -4.85
C GLN A 62 -3.91 -5.44 -5.54
N PHE A 63 -2.78 -4.89 -5.11
CA PHE A 63 -2.12 -3.78 -5.81
C PHE A 63 -1.51 -4.24 -7.15
N THR A 64 -0.96 -5.46 -7.21
CA THR A 64 -0.49 -6.05 -8.46
C THR A 64 -1.64 -6.23 -9.46
N GLN A 65 -2.80 -6.71 -8.98
CA GLN A 65 -4.03 -6.81 -9.79
C GLN A 65 -4.55 -5.43 -10.21
N LEU A 66 -4.43 -4.41 -9.36
CA LEU A 66 -4.74 -3.02 -9.71
C LEU A 66 -3.86 -2.52 -10.86
N LYS A 67 -2.55 -2.75 -10.81
CA LYS A 67 -1.63 -2.43 -11.91
C LYS A 67 -1.99 -3.13 -13.19
N PHE A 68 -2.22 -4.43 -13.12
CA PHE A 68 -2.65 -5.18 -14.30
C PHE A 68 -3.95 -4.62 -14.92
N ALA A 69 -4.95 -4.27 -14.10
CA ALA A 69 -6.18 -3.66 -14.59
C ALA A 69 -5.95 -2.31 -15.27
N VAL A 70 -5.06 -1.49 -14.71
CA VAL A 70 -4.65 -0.21 -15.29
C VAL A 70 -3.96 -0.40 -16.64
N ASP A 71 -3.03 -1.35 -16.73
CA ASP A 71 -2.31 -1.66 -17.98
C ASP A 71 -3.24 -2.17 -19.08
N VAL A 72 -4.23 -2.99 -18.70
CA VAL A 72 -5.25 -3.45 -19.64
C VAL A 72 -6.08 -2.27 -20.15
N LEU A 73 -6.48 -1.34 -19.26
CA LEU A 73 -7.21 -0.14 -19.68
C LEU A 73 -6.36 0.77 -20.57
N SER A 74 -5.08 0.97 -20.23
CA SER A 74 -4.17 1.77 -21.04
C SER A 74 -3.89 1.14 -22.39
N SER A 75 -3.93 -0.20 -22.51
CA SER A 75 -3.74 -0.89 -23.79
C SER A 75 -4.99 -0.92 -24.68
N ILE A 76 -6.20 -0.92 -24.11
CA ILE A 76 -7.44 -0.97 -24.91
C ILE A 76 -7.80 0.42 -25.48
N GLU A 77 -7.47 1.49 -24.74
CA GLU A 77 -7.64 2.89 -25.18
C GLU A 77 -9.06 3.29 -25.60
N GLN A 78 -10.08 2.63 -25.05
CA GLN A 78 -11.48 2.87 -25.42
C GLN A 78 -12.24 3.55 -24.29
N ILE A 79 -12.74 4.76 -24.57
CA ILE A 79 -13.56 5.55 -23.66
C ILE A 79 -14.80 4.76 -23.25
N GLY A 80 -15.10 4.77 -21.95
CA GLY A 80 -16.25 4.08 -21.35
C GLY A 80 -15.96 2.64 -20.93
N ASN A 81 -14.77 2.10 -21.22
CA ASN A 81 -14.35 0.82 -20.65
C ASN A 81 -13.99 0.99 -19.18
N LYS A 82 -14.55 0.11 -18.35
CA LYS A 82 -14.45 0.14 -16.90
C LYS A 82 -13.95 -1.18 -16.36
N ILE A 83 -13.02 -1.12 -15.41
CA ILE A 83 -12.58 -2.28 -14.64
C ILE A 83 -12.73 -1.96 -13.16
N THR A 84 -13.23 -2.93 -12.39
CA THR A 84 -13.32 -2.82 -10.93
C THR A 84 -12.33 -3.77 -10.31
N THR A 85 -11.45 -3.24 -9.47
CA THR A 85 -10.56 -4.01 -8.60
C THR A 85 -10.97 -3.83 -7.15
N ALA A 86 -10.31 -4.55 -6.24
CA ALA A 86 -10.65 -4.50 -4.84
C ALA A 86 -9.41 -4.61 -3.95
N VAL A 87 -9.42 -3.88 -2.84
CA VAL A 87 -8.38 -3.90 -1.82
C VAL A 87 -9.01 -4.20 -0.46
N THR A 88 -8.43 -5.14 0.26
CA THR A 88 -8.83 -5.50 1.62
C THR A 88 -8.22 -4.46 2.56
N LEU A 89 -9.03 -3.78 3.36
CA LEU A 89 -8.54 -2.70 4.19
C LEU A 89 -7.89 -3.19 5.48
N GLY A 90 -8.33 -4.32 6.04
CA GLY A 90 -7.77 -4.84 7.28
C GLY A 90 -8.20 -6.27 7.57
N THR A 91 -7.87 -6.74 8.78
CA THR A 91 -8.19 -8.08 9.22
C THR A 91 -9.47 -8.13 10.07
N ASN A 92 -10.22 -9.22 9.93
CA ASN A 92 -11.34 -9.53 10.83
C ASN A 92 -10.83 -10.12 12.16
N GLU A 93 -11.67 -10.05 13.20
CA GLU A 93 -11.42 -10.70 14.50
C GLU A 93 -11.14 -12.20 14.36
N ILE A 94 -10.16 -12.72 15.11
CA ILE A 94 -9.99 -14.16 15.31
C ILE A 94 -11.13 -14.65 16.20
N PRO A 95 -11.92 -15.65 15.77
CA PRO A 95 -12.97 -16.23 16.61
C PRO A 95 -12.33 -17.08 17.72
N LEU A 96 -11.99 -16.43 18.84
CA LEU A 96 -11.39 -17.07 20.00
C LEU A 96 -12.46 -17.50 21.02
N PRO A 97 -12.21 -18.57 21.79
CA PRO A 97 -13.11 -18.99 22.86
C PRO A 97 -13.12 -17.98 24.01
N LEU A 98 -14.30 -17.77 24.60
CA LEU A 98 -14.52 -17.14 25.92
C LEU A 98 -13.90 -15.74 26.12
N PHE A 99 -14.61 -14.66 25.76
CA PHE A 99 -14.23 -13.23 25.98
C PHE A 99 -12.84 -12.76 25.48
N LEU A 100 -12.01 -13.66 24.96
CA LEU A 100 -10.73 -13.34 24.33
C LEU A 100 -11.02 -12.61 23.01
N LYS A 101 -10.33 -11.47 22.81
CA LYS A 101 -10.42 -10.68 21.59
C LYS A 101 -9.04 -10.56 20.98
N SER A 102 -8.95 -10.80 19.68
CA SER A 102 -7.78 -10.42 18.89
C SER A 102 -7.85 -8.92 18.59
N GLU A 103 -6.69 -8.29 18.47
CA GLU A 103 -6.58 -6.98 17.86
C GLU A 103 -6.94 -7.06 16.37
N LYS A 104 -7.52 -5.98 15.82
CA LYS A 104 -7.84 -5.85 14.39
C LYS A 104 -6.81 -4.96 13.73
N SER A 105 -6.35 -5.32 12.54
CA SER A 105 -5.66 -4.38 11.65
C SER A 105 -6.70 -3.55 10.91
N PHE A 106 -6.47 -2.24 10.84
CA PHE A 106 -7.28 -1.27 10.09
C PHE A 106 -6.48 -0.78 8.88
N GLY A 107 -7.14 -0.29 7.83
CA GLY A 107 -6.41 0.34 6.73
C GLY A 107 -7.12 1.52 6.13
N TYR A 108 -6.33 2.36 5.50
CA TYR A 108 -6.72 3.58 4.82
C TYR A 108 -6.35 3.42 3.35
N LEU A 109 -7.31 3.62 2.47
CA LEU A 109 -7.07 3.68 1.03
C LEU A 109 -7.48 5.07 0.56
N LYS A 110 -6.57 5.78 -0.14
CA LYS A 110 -6.82 7.14 -0.62
C LYS A 110 -6.24 7.35 -2.01
N LEU A 111 -6.91 8.22 -2.77
CA LEU A 111 -6.41 8.87 -3.97
C LEU A 111 -5.82 10.23 -3.57
N ILE A 112 -4.61 10.51 -4.02
CA ILE A 112 -3.92 11.78 -3.81
C ILE A 112 -3.60 12.36 -5.19
N SER A 113 -4.16 13.52 -5.51
CA SER A 113 -4.12 14.06 -6.89
C SER A 113 -2.83 14.83 -7.24
N ASP A 114 -1.95 15.03 -6.28
CA ASP A 114 -0.77 15.90 -6.36
C ASP A 114 0.44 15.30 -5.60
N GLU A 115 0.50 13.98 -5.52
CA GLU A 115 1.58 13.29 -4.77
C GLU A 115 2.89 13.21 -5.55
N CYS A 116 2.80 13.15 -6.88
CA CYS A 116 3.92 13.00 -7.79
C CYS A 116 3.85 14.05 -8.89
N MET A 117 4.96 14.72 -9.17
CA MET A 117 5.09 15.62 -10.32
C MET A 117 6.28 15.20 -11.18
N ILE A 118 6.12 15.31 -12.50
CA ILE A 118 7.19 15.08 -13.47
C ILE A 118 7.54 16.42 -14.14
N ASN A 119 8.71 16.90 -13.76
CA ASN A 119 9.56 17.93 -14.34
C ASN A 119 10.33 17.49 -15.58
N ILE A 120 10.18 18.09 -16.77
CA ILE A 120 11.14 17.87 -17.86
C ILE A 120 11.64 19.21 -18.37
N THR A 121 12.94 19.40 -18.45
CA THR A 121 13.59 20.56 -19.07
C THR A 121 14.29 20.15 -20.35
N ASP A 122 14.27 21.02 -21.35
CA ASP A 122 15.11 20.88 -22.54
C ASP A 122 16.29 21.87 -22.48
N LYS A 123 17.30 21.64 -23.33
CA LYS A 123 18.48 22.52 -23.45
C LYS A 123 18.16 23.93 -23.98
N THR A 124 16.91 24.22 -24.32
CA THR A 124 16.41 25.50 -24.86
C THR A 124 15.45 26.23 -23.90
N PRO A 125 15.77 26.18 -22.60
CA PRO A 125 14.92 26.49 -21.44
C PRO A 125 13.40 26.23 -21.47
N SER A 126 12.88 25.30 -22.27
CA SER A 126 11.47 24.92 -22.16
C SER A 126 11.29 23.99 -20.96
N SER A 127 10.17 24.14 -20.25
CA SER A 127 9.81 23.26 -19.14
C SER A 127 8.42 22.67 -19.36
N TYR A 128 8.33 21.36 -19.16
CA TYR A 128 7.12 20.57 -19.27
C TYR A 128 6.81 20.00 -17.89
N ASN A 129 5.64 20.34 -17.34
CA ASN A 129 5.23 19.97 -15.99
C ASN A 129 3.97 19.11 -16.06
N TYR A 130 4.02 17.97 -15.38
CA TYR A 130 2.91 17.02 -15.29
C TYR A 130 2.65 16.68 -13.82
N ILE A 131 1.43 16.89 -13.37
CA ILE A 131 0.98 16.54 -12.01
C ILE A 131 0.19 15.24 -12.11
N LEU A 132 0.59 14.23 -11.36
CA LEU A 132 0.02 12.88 -11.44
C LEU A 132 -0.67 12.48 -10.14
N GLY A 133 -1.88 11.95 -10.28
CA GLY A 133 -2.61 11.29 -9.20
C GLY A 133 -2.04 9.92 -8.85
N SER A 134 -1.99 9.63 -7.56
CA SER A 134 -1.45 8.39 -6.98
C SER A 134 -2.46 7.74 -6.02
N ILE A 135 -2.39 6.42 -5.88
CA ILE A 135 -3.25 5.65 -4.95
C ILE A 135 -2.39 5.11 -3.83
N ARG A 136 -2.75 5.43 -2.59
CA ARG A 136 -2.03 4.99 -1.40
C ARG A 136 -2.91 4.11 -0.52
N TYR A 137 -2.41 2.92 -0.19
CA TYR A 137 -2.88 2.13 0.94
C TYR A 137 -1.90 2.25 2.10
N SER A 138 -2.42 2.60 3.28
CA SER A 138 -1.66 2.62 4.53
C SER A 138 -2.34 1.70 5.55
N PRO A 139 -1.66 0.63 6.00
CA PRO A 139 -2.17 -0.23 7.06
C PRO A 139 -1.99 0.44 8.43
N ARG A 140 -2.73 -0.08 9.40
CA ARG A 140 -2.55 0.16 10.83
C ARG A 140 -2.55 -1.19 11.52
N ASN A 141 -1.36 -1.78 11.56
CA ASN A 141 -1.10 -3.11 12.08
C ASN A 141 -0.65 -3.00 13.55
N SER A 142 -0.96 -4.02 14.33
CA SER A 142 -0.65 -4.05 15.77
C SER A 142 0.61 -4.86 16.09
N ARG A 143 0.92 -5.87 15.26
CA ARG A 143 1.96 -6.88 15.50
C ARG A 143 2.88 -7.09 14.32
N TYR A 144 2.41 -6.88 13.10
CA TYR A 144 3.21 -6.96 11.88
C TYR A 144 3.64 -5.58 11.40
N ILE A 145 4.69 -5.53 10.57
CA ILE A 145 5.20 -4.27 10.03
C ILE A 145 4.14 -3.54 9.20
N GLU A 146 4.06 -2.22 9.41
CA GLU A 146 3.24 -1.33 8.60
C GLU A 146 4.02 -0.97 7.33
N THR A 147 3.55 -1.47 6.19
CA THR A 147 4.10 -1.16 4.86
C THR A 147 3.01 -0.51 4.02
N ASP A 148 3.25 0.73 3.61
CA ASP A 148 2.38 1.42 2.67
C ASP A 148 2.62 0.86 1.26
N TYR A 149 1.53 0.69 0.49
CA TYR A 149 1.59 0.39 -0.93
C TYR A 149 1.09 1.60 -1.72
N ILE A 150 1.92 2.11 -2.60
CA ILE A 150 1.67 3.34 -3.34
C ILE A 150 1.74 3.04 -4.83
N TYR A 151 0.65 3.23 -5.55
CA TYR A 151 0.69 3.30 -7.00
C TYR A 151 1.00 4.73 -7.39
N GLU A 152 2.14 4.95 -8.03
CA GLU A 152 2.63 6.27 -8.43
C GLU A 152 3.28 6.19 -9.81
N ALA A 153 2.88 7.10 -10.71
CA ALA A 153 3.47 7.28 -12.04
C ALA A 153 3.70 5.99 -12.85
N GLY A 154 2.80 5.01 -12.73
CA GLY A 154 2.90 3.72 -13.43
C GLY A 154 3.72 2.65 -12.70
N GLY A 155 4.33 2.94 -11.56
CA GLY A 155 4.98 1.97 -10.68
C GLY A 155 4.16 1.65 -9.43
N ILE A 156 4.58 0.63 -8.70
CA ILE A 156 4.14 0.38 -7.32
C ILE A 156 5.35 0.48 -6.41
N ILE A 157 5.24 1.34 -5.41
CA ILE A 157 6.24 1.61 -4.39
C ILE A 157 5.76 1.00 -3.08
N THR A 158 6.69 0.40 -2.34
CA THR A 158 6.46 0.05 -0.94
C THR A 158 7.22 1.04 -0.06
N SER A 159 6.58 1.52 1.00
CA SER A 159 7.19 2.46 1.94
C SER A 159 7.03 1.98 3.37
N GLN A 160 8.14 1.93 4.09
CA GLN A 160 8.24 1.51 5.48
C GLN A 160 9.00 2.58 6.26
N LYS A 161 9.02 2.45 7.59
CA LYS A 161 9.73 3.39 8.47
C LYS A 161 11.23 3.55 8.12
N LEU A 162 11.85 2.51 7.58
CA LEU A 162 13.29 2.47 7.28
C LEU A 162 13.64 2.93 5.85
N GLY A 163 12.66 3.12 4.98
CA GLY A 163 12.89 3.49 3.59
C GLY A 163 11.77 3.05 2.66
N ASN A 164 11.96 3.32 1.37
CA ASN A 164 11.03 2.98 0.30
C ASN A 164 11.75 2.27 -0.84
N THR A 165 11.02 1.42 -1.57
CA THR A 165 11.56 0.67 -2.70
C THR A 165 10.50 0.43 -3.77
N MET A 166 10.94 0.33 -5.02
CA MET A 166 10.07 0.06 -6.16
C MET A 166 9.71 -1.42 -6.21
N TYR A 167 8.50 -1.77 -5.81
CA TYR A 167 7.99 -3.15 -5.81
C TYR A 167 7.64 -3.64 -7.21
N ILE A 168 7.00 -2.79 -8.02
CA ILE A 168 6.78 -3.02 -9.46
C ILE A 168 7.24 -1.77 -10.20
N MET A 169 8.11 -1.96 -11.19
CA MET A 169 8.66 -0.88 -12.00
C MET A 169 7.61 -0.29 -12.96
N PRO A 170 7.62 1.02 -13.22
CA PRO A 170 6.90 1.60 -14.33
C PRO A 170 7.52 1.17 -15.67
N TYR A 171 6.79 1.38 -16.76
CA TYR A 171 7.35 1.15 -18.08
C TYR A 171 8.25 2.33 -18.45
N PHE A 172 9.56 2.10 -18.37
CA PHE A 172 10.59 3.06 -18.74
C PHE A 172 11.64 2.34 -19.57
N SER A 173 11.65 2.60 -20.87
CA SER A 173 12.59 2.00 -21.81
C SER A 173 13.64 3.01 -22.20
N VAL A 174 14.90 2.59 -22.20
CA VAL A 174 16.04 3.40 -22.62
C VAL A 174 16.78 2.64 -23.71
N ASP A 175 16.90 3.25 -24.88
CA ASP A 175 17.74 2.77 -25.97
C ASP A 175 18.94 3.71 -26.11
N TYR A 176 20.15 3.16 -26.04
CA TYR A 176 21.39 3.92 -26.16
C TYR A 176 22.23 3.40 -27.32
N SER A 177 22.14 4.10 -28.45
CA SER A 177 22.86 3.78 -29.68
C SER A 177 23.44 5.04 -30.33
N GLY A 178 24.26 5.77 -29.58
CA GLY A 178 24.83 7.07 -29.96
C GLY A 178 23.99 8.25 -29.46
N ASN A 179 22.67 8.16 -29.59
CA ASN A 179 21.71 9.02 -28.90
C ASN A 179 21.00 8.19 -27.82
N VAL A 180 20.49 8.86 -26.79
CA VAL A 180 19.65 8.25 -25.76
C VAL A 180 18.19 8.50 -26.15
N VAL A 181 17.42 7.44 -26.36
CA VAL A 181 15.99 7.52 -26.63
C VAL A 181 15.23 6.88 -25.47
N ILE A 182 14.45 7.69 -24.77
CA ILE A 182 13.66 7.29 -23.61
C ILE A 182 12.19 7.20 -24.01
N THR A 183 11.54 6.08 -23.68
CA THR A 183 10.08 5.97 -23.71
C THR A 183 9.58 5.71 -22.30
N TYR A 184 8.77 6.62 -21.76
CA TYR A 184 8.19 6.50 -20.44
C TYR A 184 6.66 6.49 -20.56
N GLU A 185 6.04 5.36 -20.20
CA GLU A 185 4.58 5.28 -20.05
C GLU A 185 4.19 5.38 -18.57
N THR A 186 3.37 6.39 -18.28
CA THR A 186 2.93 6.73 -16.93
C THR A 186 1.41 6.89 -16.87
N ILE A 187 0.89 6.93 -15.64
CA ILE A 187 -0.54 6.96 -15.36
C ILE A 187 -0.85 8.16 -14.46
N ASP A 188 -1.90 8.89 -14.83
CA ASP A 188 -2.51 9.94 -14.00
C ASP A 188 -3.90 9.48 -13.52
N PHE A 189 -4.11 9.39 -12.21
CA PHE A 189 -5.41 9.09 -11.64
C PHE A 189 -6.24 10.34 -11.34
N ILE A 190 -7.41 10.42 -11.97
CA ILE A 190 -8.30 11.57 -11.90
C ILE A 190 -9.59 11.21 -11.15
N ASP A 191 -9.91 11.97 -10.11
CA ASP A 191 -11.18 11.81 -9.39
C ASP A 191 -12.37 12.31 -10.21
N ILE A 192 -13.48 11.56 -10.15
CA ILE A 192 -14.73 11.87 -10.86
C ILE A 192 -15.88 12.16 -9.88
N ALA A 193 -15.72 11.83 -8.58
CA ALA A 193 -16.89 11.53 -7.75
C ALA A 193 -16.78 11.97 -6.28
N GLY A 194 -15.64 12.53 -5.85
CA GLY A 194 -15.40 12.90 -4.45
C GLY A 194 -15.22 11.70 -3.50
N LYS A 195 -15.39 10.46 -3.99
CA LYS A 195 -15.08 9.23 -3.26
C LYS A 195 -13.60 8.91 -3.40
N LYS A 196 -12.78 9.76 -2.77
CA LYS A 196 -11.32 9.72 -2.85
C LYS A 196 -10.67 8.85 -1.78
N TYR A 197 -11.42 8.42 -0.77
CA TYR A 197 -10.85 7.63 0.31
C TYR A 197 -11.87 6.69 0.92
N THR A 198 -11.35 5.62 1.51
CA THR A 198 -12.12 4.74 2.39
C THR A 198 -11.24 4.24 3.51
N THR A 199 -11.88 3.82 4.59
CA THR A 199 -11.20 3.35 5.79
C THR A 199 -11.98 2.20 6.41
N GLY A 200 -11.30 1.26 7.06
CA GLY A 200 -11.98 0.14 7.72
C GLY A 200 -11.20 -1.16 7.75
N HIS A 201 -11.97 -2.25 7.86
CA HIS A 201 -11.47 -3.63 7.95
C HIS A 201 -12.05 -4.54 6.84
N GLY A 202 -12.91 -3.97 5.98
CA GLY A 202 -13.61 -4.71 4.93
C GLY A 202 -12.93 -4.62 3.58
N ILE A 203 -13.62 -5.07 2.53
CA ILE A 203 -13.14 -4.93 1.16
C ILE A 203 -13.62 -3.59 0.60
N SER A 204 -12.71 -2.81 0.06
CA SER A 204 -13.01 -1.64 -0.75
C SER A 204 -12.92 -1.96 -2.22
N GLN A 205 -13.82 -1.41 -3.02
CA GLN A 205 -13.75 -1.47 -4.47
C GLN A 205 -13.05 -0.22 -5.00
N ILE A 206 -12.20 -0.40 -6.01
CA ILE A 206 -11.62 0.67 -6.80
C ILE A 206 -12.18 0.50 -8.20
N GLN A 207 -12.91 1.50 -8.67
CA GLN A 207 -13.48 1.51 -10.01
C GLN A 207 -12.60 2.41 -10.88
N LEU A 208 -12.19 1.87 -12.03
CA LEU A 208 -11.32 2.52 -12.99
C LEU A 208 -12.06 2.66 -14.31
N GLU A 209 -11.88 3.78 -14.98
CA GLU A 209 -12.38 4.04 -16.32
C GLU A 209 -11.27 4.69 -17.16
N TYR A 210 -11.08 4.19 -18.39
CA TYR A 210 -10.17 4.86 -19.32
C TYR A 210 -10.75 6.22 -19.73
N LYS A 211 -9.94 7.28 -19.62
CA LYS A 211 -10.32 8.65 -20.00
C LYS A 211 -9.65 9.08 -21.30
N SER A 212 -8.33 9.12 -21.31
CA SER A 212 -7.53 9.58 -22.46
C SER A 212 -6.09 9.11 -22.36
N LYS A 213 -5.37 9.21 -23.47
CA LYS A 213 -3.92 9.00 -23.55
C LYS A 213 -3.31 10.17 -24.33
N ASN A 214 -2.32 10.81 -23.72
CA ASN A 214 -1.56 11.90 -24.31
C ASN A 214 -0.13 11.44 -24.54
N THR A 215 0.51 11.95 -25.58
CA THR A 215 1.90 11.63 -25.91
C THR A 215 2.64 12.91 -26.25
N ASP A 216 3.69 13.18 -25.50
CA ASP A 216 4.58 14.31 -25.71
C ASP A 216 5.98 13.80 -26.06
N THR A 217 6.54 14.33 -27.13
CA THR A 217 7.93 14.08 -27.52
C THR A 217 8.74 15.33 -27.28
N ILE A 218 9.76 15.20 -26.43
CA ILE A 218 10.65 16.27 -25.99
C ILE A 218 12.04 15.91 -26.50
N ASN A 219 12.63 16.78 -27.31
CA ASN A 219 13.95 16.56 -27.89
C ASN A 219 15.00 17.34 -27.09
N ASN A 220 16.22 16.81 -27.02
CA ASN A 220 17.33 17.40 -26.26
C ASN A 220 16.94 17.70 -24.79
N VAL A 221 16.40 16.69 -24.11
CA VAL A 221 16.16 16.73 -22.66
C VAL A 221 17.47 17.03 -21.93
N ASP A 222 17.38 17.92 -20.95
CA ASP A 222 18.46 18.33 -20.06
C ASP A 222 18.27 17.65 -18.70
N ASP A 223 17.15 17.92 -18.04
CA ASP A 223 16.76 17.27 -16.79
C ASP A 223 15.44 16.51 -16.90
N LEU A 224 15.38 15.36 -16.23
CA LEU A 224 14.14 14.70 -15.83
C LEU A 224 14.04 14.74 -14.30
N ILE A 225 13.07 15.49 -13.78
CA ILE A 225 12.86 15.74 -12.36
C ILE A 225 11.57 15.05 -11.91
N ILE A 226 11.62 14.28 -10.83
CA ILE A 226 10.43 13.74 -10.18
C ILE A 226 10.33 14.33 -8.77
N SER A 227 9.23 15.04 -8.49
CA SER A 227 8.92 15.51 -7.13
C SER A 227 8.01 14.47 -6.46
N THR A 228 8.50 13.78 -5.43
CA THR A 228 7.85 12.65 -4.75
C THR A 228 8.42 12.41 -3.35
N HIS A 229 7.58 11.94 -2.42
CA HIS A 229 8.02 11.56 -1.07
C HIS A 229 8.83 10.24 -1.04
N TYR A 230 8.97 9.54 -2.16
CA TYR A 230 9.59 8.22 -2.26
C TYR A 230 10.89 8.23 -3.09
N MET A 231 11.74 9.24 -2.89
CA MET A 231 12.96 9.47 -3.68
C MET A 231 13.87 8.24 -3.77
N GLY A 232 14.06 7.50 -2.66
CA GLY A 232 14.93 6.32 -2.65
C GLY A 232 14.49 5.19 -3.61
N ALA A 233 13.18 5.02 -3.80
CA ALA A 233 12.64 4.07 -4.77
C ALA A 233 12.97 4.49 -6.21
N TRP A 234 12.77 5.76 -6.52
CA TRP A 234 13.06 6.33 -7.83
C TRP A 234 14.56 6.41 -8.14
N HIS A 235 15.40 6.72 -7.14
CA HIS A 235 16.85 6.72 -7.28
C HIS A 235 17.37 5.38 -7.77
N ASN A 236 17.05 4.32 -7.02
CA ASN A 236 17.52 2.98 -7.35
C ASN A 236 16.98 2.54 -8.71
N PHE A 237 15.70 2.83 -8.99
CA PHE A 237 15.08 2.54 -10.28
C PHE A 237 15.81 3.20 -11.46
N PHE A 238 16.08 4.51 -11.40
CA PHE A 238 16.74 5.21 -12.49
C PHE A 238 18.19 4.79 -12.67
N ASN A 239 18.93 4.65 -11.57
CA ASN A 239 20.31 4.20 -11.62
C ASN A 239 20.43 2.81 -12.26
N ASP A 240 19.58 1.86 -11.85
CA ASP A 240 19.56 0.51 -12.41
C ASP A 240 19.12 0.51 -13.88
N THR A 241 18.09 1.28 -14.23
CA THR A 241 17.51 1.29 -15.58
C THR A 241 18.45 1.95 -16.60
N LEU A 242 19.00 3.12 -16.28
CA LEU A 242 19.97 3.82 -17.14
C LEU A 242 21.30 3.06 -17.22
N GLY A 243 21.77 2.52 -16.09
CA GLY A 243 22.97 1.68 -16.05
C GLY A 243 22.83 0.40 -16.89
N SER A 244 21.66 -0.24 -16.86
CA SER A 244 21.36 -1.42 -17.68
C SER A 244 21.32 -1.12 -19.18
N ALA A 245 20.99 0.11 -19.56
CA ALA A 245 21.07 0.59 -20.95
C ALA A 245 22.49 0.95 -21.39
N GLY A 246 23.47 0.91 -20.48
CA GLY A 246 24.89 1.16 -20.76
C GLY A 246 25.34 2.60 -20.52
N LEU A 247 24.49 3.45 -19.91
CA LEU A 247 24.92 4.78 -19.47
C LEU A 247 25.74 4.67 -18.18
N THR A 248 26.75 5.53 -18.06
CA THR A 248 27.68 5.57 -16.92
C THR A 248 27.26 6.66 -15.93
N TYR A 249 27.04 6.28 -14.69
CA TYR A 249 26.68 7.18 -13.59
C TYR A 249 27.87 8.06 -13.14
N GLY A 250 27.61 9.34 -12.88
CA GLY A 250 28.48 10.31 -12.19
C GLY A 250 28.55 11.67 -12.89
N ALA A 251 28.84 12.73 -12.13
CA ALA A 251 28.87 14.12 -12.59
C ALA A 251 29.71 14.41 -13.86
N ALA A 252 30.76 13.62 -14.10
CA ALA A 252 31.64 13.75 -15.27
C ALA A 252 31.35 12.73 -16.38
N ASN A 253 30.33 11.89 -16.19
CA ASN A 253 29.96 10.78 -17.07
C ASN A 253 28.65 11.12 -17.81
N ASP A 254 27.83 10.12 -18.12
CA ASP A 254 26.66 10.26 -18.98
C ASP A 254 25.48 10.93 -18.25
N PHE A 255 25.29 10.62 -16.97
CA PHE A 255 24.23 11.21 -16.15
C PHE A 255 24.60 11.26 -14.66
N GLU A 256 23.99 12.17 -13.92
CA GLU A 256 24.00 12.21 -12.46
C GLU A 256 22.58 12.18 -11.90
N ILE A 257 22.42 11.64 -10.69
CA ILE A 257 21.16 11.69 -9.95
C ILE A 257 21.39 12.59 -8.74
N ILE A 258 20.65 13.68 -8.68
CA ILE A 258 20.72 14.70 -7.63
C ILE A 258 19.43 14.62 -6.79
N GLU A 259 19.57 14.48 -5.48
CA GLU A 259 18.45 14.46 -4.55
C GLU A 259 18.36 15.77 -3.78
N ASN A 260 17.15 16.34 -3.74
CA ASN A 260 16.82 17.51 -2.95
C ASN A 260 15.77 17.13 -1.90
N GLU A 261 16.23 16.83 -0.68
CA GLU A 261 15.36 16.43 0.43
C GLU A 261 14.41 17.55 0.91
N ILE A 262 14.71 18.82 0.62
CA ILE A 262 13.88 19.95 1.05
C ILE A 262 12.59 20.00 0.23
N ASP A 263 12.74 19.83 -1.08
CA ASP A 263 11.63 19.92 -2.05
C ASP A 263 11.05 18.53 -2.39
N ASN A 264 11.66 17.45 -1.85
CA ASN A 264 11.37 16.05 -2.18
C ASN A 264 11.51 15.77 -3.68
N GLU A 265 12.62 16.20 -4.27
CA GLU A 265 12.86 16.08 -5.71
C GLU A 265 14.07 15.18 -5.99
N ILE A 266 13.92 14.36 -7.03
CA ILE A 266 15.01 13.63 -7.65
C ILE A 266 15.19 14.14 -9.07
N THR A 267 16.38 14.61 -9.39
CA THR A 267 16.75 15.12 -10.72
C THR A 267 17.71 14.14 -11.38
N ILE A 268 17.39 13.72 -12.59
CA ILE A 268 18.31 13.06 -13.50
C ILE A 268 18.86 14.15 -14.41
N ASP A 269 20.11 14.52 -14.17
CA ASP A 269 20.86 15.50 -14.96
C ASP A 269 21.64 14.75 -16.05
N PHE A 270 21.29 15.00 -17.32
CA PHE A 270 21.95 14.39 -18.46
C PHE A 270 23.10 15.26 -18.97
N ASN A 271 24.25 14.65 -19.23
CA ASN A 271 25.42 15.38 -19.69
C ASN A 271 25.14 16.19 -20.98
N ASP A 272 25.66 17.42 -21.03
CA ASP A 272 25.59 18.31 -22.20
C ASP A 272 26.01 17.65 -23.52
N ALA A 273 26.97 16.73 -23.47
CA ALA A 273 27.49 16.01 -24.63
C ALA A 273 26.51 14.96 -25.20
N LEU A 274 25.49 14.54 -24.44
CA LEU A 274 24.48 13.59 -24.88
C LEU A 274 23.32 14.28 -25.60
N THR A 275 22.79 13.60 -26.61
CA THR A 275 21.49 13.90 -27.19
C THR A 275 20.48 12.94 -26.58
N VAL A 276 19.56 13.47 -25.79
CA VAL A 276 18.50 12.71 -25.11
C VAL A 276 17.16 13.13 -25.67
N ASP A 277 16.43 12.20 -26.25
CA ASP A 277 15.06 12.41 -26.72
C ASP A 277 14.12 11.56 -25.87
N LEU A 278 13.05 12.15 -25.37
CA LEU A 278 12.09 11.51 -24.47
C LEU A 278 10.69 11.54 -25.07
N THR A 279 10.06 10.37 -25.13
CA THR A 279 8.63 10.24 -25.42
C THR A 279 7.90 9.88 -24.13
N LEU A 280 7.11 10.82 -23.62
CA LEU A 280 6.27 10.66 -22.43
C LEU A 280 4.86 10.30 -22.87
N ILE A 281 4.35 9.17 -22.41
CA ILE A 281 2.99 8.70 -22.67
C ILE A 281 2.25 8.76 -21.33
N ILE A 282 1.23 9.62 -21.24
CA ILE A 282 0.42 9.77 -20.03
C ILE A 282 -0.97 9.21 -20.31
N THR A 283 -1.34 8.14 -19.62
CA THR A 283 -2.72 7.65 -19.64
C THR A 283 -3.49 8.21 -18.45
N GLU A 284 -4.55 8.94 -18.73
CA GLU A 284 -5.46 9.43 -17.70
C GLU A 284 -6.51 8.36 -17.41
N ILE A 285 -6.61 7.98 -16.13
CA ILE A 285 -7.58 7.01 -15.63
C ILE A 285 -8.46 7.68 -14.59
N ASN A 286 -9.74 7.71 -14.95
CA ASN A 286 -10.83 8.11 -14.10
C ASN A 286 -11.00 7.07 -12.97
N ILE A 287 -10.99 7.52 -11.71
CA ILE A 287 -11.02 6.63 -10.55
C ILE A 287 -12.10 6.99 -9.53
N GLN A 288 -12.64 5.96 -8.89
CA GLN A 288 -13.53 6.08 -7.74
C GLN A 288 -13.22 5.00 -6.69
N ILE A 289 -13.06 5.41 -5.42
CA ILE A 289 -12.82 4.49 -4.29
C ILE A 289 -14.10 4.31 -3.47
N GLY A 290 -14.69 3.12 -3.51
CA GLY A 290 -15.90 2.76 -2.76
C GLY A 290 -17.10 2.40 -3.65
N PRO A 291 -18.18 1.86 -3.06
CA PRO A 291 -19.26 1.22 -3.81
C PRO A 291 -20.12 2.20 -4.64
N GLY A 292 -20.48 1.77 -5.85
CA GLY A 292 -21.49 2.38 -6.74
C GLY A 292 -20.98 3.55 -7.58
N TRP A 293 -21.15 3.49 -8.91
CA TRP A 293 -20.71 4.55 -9.84
C TRP A 293 -21.58 5.80 -9.70
N SER A 294 -20.96 6.97 -9.48
CA SER A 294 -21.67 8.24 -9.74
C SER A 294 -21.53 8.57 -11.22
N ASN A 295 -22.65 8.50 -11.94
CA ASN A 295 -22.75 9.05 -13.29
C ASN A 295 -22.68 10.58 -13.27
#